data_AF-A0A2P8KN46-F1
#
_entry.id   AF-A0A2P8KN46-F1
#
_cell.length_a   1.000
_cell.length_b   1.000
_cell.length_c   1.000
_cell.angle_alpha   90.00
_cell.angle_beta   90.00
_cell.angle_gamma   90.00
#
_symmetry.space_group_name_H-M   'P 1'
#
loop_
_entity.id
_entity.type
_entity.pdbx_description
1 polymer ?
#
loop_
_entity_poly.entity_id
_entity_poly.type
_entity_poly.pdbx_seq_one_letter_code
_entity_poly.pdbx_strand_id
1 'polypeptide(L)' 'MSSTTRTDPFPFPTSEKHDTPVEHHKPVKEEPSEQALDNGVEESFPASDPVSVTVDKVITPKKKEEPQ' A
#
# COMPACT_ATOMS: atom_id res chain seq x y z
N MET A 1 9.79 -38.70 19.76
CA MET A 1 10.73 -38.29 18.69
C MET A 1 11.16 -36.87 19.01
N SER A 2 12.39 -36.68 19.50
CA SER A 2 12.87 -35.38 19.99
C SER A 2 13.30 -34.50 18.83
N SER A 3 12.58 -33.40 18.59
CA SER A 3 12.87 -32.44 17.53
C SER A 3 14.02 -31.53 17.97
N THR A 4 15.20 -31.66 17.36
CA THR A 4 16.32 -30.73 17.57
C THR A 4 15.98 -29.39 16.89
N THR A 5 15.82 -28.32 17.66
CA THR A 5 15.69 -26.95 17.14
C THR A 5 17.05 -26.47 16.64
N ARG A 6 17.24 -26.43 15.32
CA ARG A 6 18.42 -25.82 14.70
C ARG A 6 18.28 -24.30 14.78
N THR A 7 19.04 -23.68 15.68
CA THR A 7 19.10 -22.22 15.93
C THR A 7 19.98 -21.48 14.92
N ASP A 8 20.37 -22.13 13.81
CA ASP A 8 21.17 -21.46 12.78
C ASP A 8 20.24 -20.68 11.84
N PRO A 9 20.53 -19.40 11.55
CA PRO A 9 19.79 -18.64 10.54
C PRO A 9 19.91 -19.33 9.18
N PHE A 10 18.83 -19.23 8.39
CA PHE A 10 18.76 -19.88 7.08
C PHE A 10 19.87 -19.33 6.16
N PRO A 11 20.73 -20.18 5.57
CA PRO A 11 21.87 -19.71 4.79
C PRO A 11 21.38 -19.22 3.42
N PHE A 12 21.19 -17.91 3.29
CA PHE A 12 21.02 -17.29 1.98
C PHE A 12 22.38 -17.28 1.26
N PRO A 13 22.44 -17.61 -0.04
CA PRO A 13 23.69 -17.60 -0.82
C PRO A 13 24.46 -16.27 -0.79
N THR A 14 23.78 -15.18 -0.43
CA THR A 14 24.35 -13.83 -0.32
C THR A 14 24.92 -13.51 1.06
N SER A 15 24.71 -14.37 2.06
CA SER A 15 25.17 -14.12 3.45
C SER A 15 26.69 -14.04 3.57
N GLU A 16 27.44 -14.69 2.67
CA GLU A 16 28.91 -14.65 2.65
C GLU A 16 29.48 -13.35 2.09
N LYS A 17 28.69 -12.57 1.35
CA LYS A 17 29.12 -11.34 0.66
C LYS A 17 28.36 -10.09 1.07
N HIS A 18 27.73 -10.10 2.24
CA HIS A 18 27.15 -8.87 2.76
C HIS A 18 28.25 -8.07 3.45
N ASP A 19 28.45 -6.81 3.04
CA ASP A 19 29.27 -5.88 3.83
C ASP A 19 28.75 -5.83 5.26
N THR A 20 29.62 -5.61 6.25
CA THR A 20 29.18 -5.40 7.63
C THR A 20 28.05 -4.37 7.63
N PRO A 21 26.86 -4.68 8.18
CA PRO A 21 25.77 -3.72 8.21
C PRO A 21 26.32 -2.42 8.77
N VAL A 22 26.36 -1.38 7.94
CA VAL A 22 26.75 -0.04 8.35
C VAL A 22 25.92 0.23 9.60
N GLU A 23 26.57 0.60 10.71
CA GLU A 23 25.85 0.86 11.96
C GLU A 23 24.78 1.91 11.65
N HIS A 24 23.52 1.47 11.54
CA HIS A 24 22.42 2.36 11.24
C HIS A 24 22.29 3.20 12.51
N HIS A 25 22.91 4.38 12.49
CA HIS A 25 22.79 5.36 13.55
C HIS A 25 21.31 5.43 13.92
N LYS A 26 21.01 5.24 15.21
CA LYS A 26 19.64 5.27 15.73
C LYS A 26 18.89 6.38 15.01
N PRO A 27 17.68 6.12 14.48
CA PRO A 27 16.95 7.11 13.71
C PRO A 27 16.91 8.39 14.54
N VAL A 28 17.66 9.38 14.10
CA VAL A 28 17.66 10.69 14.73
C VAL A 28 16.24 11.18 14.53
N LYS A 29 15.55 11.52 15.62
CA LYS A 29 14.23 12.13 15.57
C LYS A 29 14.41 13.58 15.11
N GLU A 30 14.84 13.72 13.86
CA GLU A 30 14.91 14.99 13.16
C GLU A 30 13.48 15.32 12.74
N GLU A 31 13.02 16.52 13.11
CA GLU A 31 11.74 17.00 12.64
C GLU A 31 11.83 17.11 11.10
N PRO A 32 10.88 16.52 10.36
CA PRO A 32 10.90 16.56 8.91
C PRO A 32 10.88 18.01 8.42
N SER A 33 11.62 18.30 7.35
CA SER A 33 11.57 19.62 6.73
C SER A 33 10.19 19.87 6.11
N GLU A 34 9.77 21.14 6.03
CA GLU A 34 8.50 21.54 5.40
C GLU A 34 8.35 20.95 4.00
N GLN A 35 9.43 20.95 3.22
CA GLN A 35 9.45 20.36 1.88
C GLN A 35 9.23 18.84 1.88
N ALA A 36 9.72 18.11 2.90
CA ALA A 36 9.47 16.68 3.02
C ALA A 36 8.00 16.39 3.40
N LEU A 37 7.37 17.27 4.17
CA LEU A 37 5.95 17.19 4.50
C LEU A 37 5.09 17.43 3.25
N ASP A 38 5.40 18.47 2.48
CA ASP A 38 4.70 18.81 1.24
C ASP A 38 4.80 17.67 0.21
N ASN A 39 6.00 17.14 -0.03
CA ASN A 39 6.21 16.01 -0.94
C ASN A 39 5.44 14.77 -0.48
N GLY A 40 5.43 14.50 0.84
CA GLY A 40 4.67 13.37 1.39
C GLY A 40 3.17 13.50 1.15
N VAL A 41 2.63 14.72 1.14
CA VAL A 41 1.23 14.99 0.81
C VAL A 41 0.98 14.78 -0.69
N GLU A 42 1.83 15.32 -1.56
CA GLU A 42 1.71 15.16 -3.01
C GLU A 42 1.81 13.68 -3.45
N GLU A 43 2.66 12.89 -2.80
CA GLU A 43 2.85 11.46 -3.06
C GLU A 43 1.79 10.57 -2.40
N SER A 44 1.15 11.02 -1.30
CA SER A 44 0.14 10.25 -0.56
C SER A 44 -1.26 10.28 -1.17
N PHE A 45 -1.48 11.07 -2.22
CA PHE A 45 -2.75 11.07 -2.96
C PHE A 45 -2.59 10.51 -4.38
N PRO A 46 -2.36 9.19 -4.51
CA PRO A 46 -2.32 8.52 -5.81
C PRO A 46 -3.72 8.41 -6.47
N ALA A 47 -4.81 8.51 -5.69
CA ALA A 47 -6.20 8.68 -6.16
C ALA A 47 -7.10 9.01 -4.97
N SER A 48 -7.64 10.24 -4.90
CA SER A 48 -8.79 10.55 -4.03
C SER A 48 -9.90 9.53 -4.31
N ASP A 49 -10.40 8.83 -3.28
CA ASP A 49 -11.40 7.73 -3.28
C ASP A 49 -12.00 7.31 -4.65
N PRO A 50 -12.08 5.99 -4.97
CA PRO A 50 -12.68 5.53 -6.22
C PRO A 50 -14.07 6.15 -6.43
N VAL A 51 -14.38 6.55 -7.67
CA VAL A 51 -15.65 7.16 -8.03
C VAL A 51 -16.80 6.22 -7.65
N SER A 52 -17.69 6.68 -6.76
CA SER A 52 -18.90 5.95 -6.39
C SER A 52 -19.92 6.01 -7.53
N VAL A 53 -20.09 4.90 -8.25
CA VAL A 53 -21.07 4.80 -9.35
C VAL A 53 -22.44 4.39 -8.80
N THR A 54 -23.42 5.30 -8.88
CA THR A 54 -24.83 4.97 -8.68
C THR A 54 -25.42 4.43 -9.98
N VAL A 55 -25.71 3.13 -10.03
CA VAL A 55 -26.38 2.52 -11.19
C VAL A 55 -27.85 2.93 -11.16
N ASP A 56 -28.20 3.98 -11.92
CA ASP A 56 -29.61 4.33 -12.12
C ASP A 56 -30.30 3.19 -12.88
N LYS A 57 -31.33 2.63 -12.25
CA LYS A 57 -32.15 1.56 -12.83
C LYS A 57 -32.79 2.08 -14.11
N VAL A 58 -32.44 1.45 -15.22
CA VAL A 58 -32.96 1.69 -16.57
C VAL A 58 -34.48 1.88 -16.52
N ILE A 59 -34.95 3.06 -16.94
CA ILE A 59 -36.38 3.32 -17.14
C ILE A 59 -36.82 2.45 -18.32
N THR A 60 -37.50 1.35 -18.04
CA THR A 60 -38.22 0.61 -19.06
C THR A 60 -39.36 1.49 -19.59
N PRO A 61 -39.45 1.77 -20.90
CA PRO A 61 -40.60 2.50 -21.43
C PRO A 61 -41.85 1.62 -21.24
N LYS A 62 -42.74 2.04 -20.34
CA LYS A 62 -44.09 1.46 -20.28
C LYS A 62 -44.82 1.86 -21.55
N LYS A 63 -45.14 0.82 -22.33
CA LYS A 63 -46.08 0.73 -23.44
C LYS A 63 -47.08 1.89 -23.47
N LYS A 64 -47.11 2.63 -24.59
CA LYS A 64 -48.15 3.61 -24.91
C LYS A 64 -49.53 2.96 -24.74
N GLU A 65 -50.32 3.45 -23.82
CA GLU A 65 -51.78 3.27 -23.86
C GLU A 65 -52.32 4.42 -24.71
N GLU A 66 -52.82 4.04 -25.89
CA GLU A 66 -53.54 4.90 -26.83
C GLU A 66 -54.99 4.99 -26.34
N PRO A 67 -55.57 6.19 -26.13
CA PRO A 67 -56.96 6.31 -25.71
C PRO A 67 -57.88 5.92 -26.87
N GLN A 68 -58.85 5.03 -26.58
CA GLN A 68 -59.99 4.75 -27.45
C GLN A 68 -60.95 5.93 -27.52
#